data_AF-A0A973L0W0-F1
#
_entry.id   AF-A0A973L0W0-F1
#
_cell.length_a   1.000
_cell.length_b   1.000
_cell.length_c   1.000
_cell.angle_alpha   90.00
_cell.angle_beta   90.00
_cell.angle_gamma   90.00
#
_symmetry.space_group_name_H-M   'P 1'
#
loop_
_entity.id
_entity.type
_entity.pdbx_description
1 polymer ?
#
loop_
_entity_poly.entity_id
_entity_poly.type
_entity_poly.pdbx_seq_one_letter_code
_entity_poly.pdbx_strand_id
1 'polypeptide(L)'
;MERTGDPASAGDAEGVAETLDRPLPEGVRRRVVSLVADAFGGLTVTELPAQLRQYARFTPTRRAKFAGNAMAAAVESDPVFRQRIAGRLRETQQELAEAVEGGSPPAAADPEDVAALAFVLRPAGWVKLVEAAGEEAQRASAERAGEEAERELRRLREELAEVRATARTEVERSRGELEAARKESDALHRKLRSALSDVKRGEAALRKAASELESVRSAAAVRQATAEGEARRLRARLAETES
;
A
#
# COMPACT_ATOMS: atom_id res chain seq x y z
N MET A 1 78.29 -25.05 -36.41
CA MET A 1 78.05 -23.64 -36.77
C MET A 1 76.55 -23.42 -36.77
N GLU A 2 76.08 -22.72 -35.72
CA GLU A 2 75.12 -21.58 -35.78
C GLU A 2 73.65 -22.05 -35.81
N ARG A 3 72.87 -22.02 -34.73
CA ARG A 3 72.38 -20.92 -33.86
C ARG A 3 71.59 -19.84 -34.62
N THR A 4 70.27 -19.98 -34.56
CA THR A 4 69.21 -19.00 -34.23
C THR A 4 67.87 -19.76 -34.35
N GLY A 5 66.91 -19.77 -33.43
CA GLY A 5 66.52 -18.82 -32.41
C GLY A 5 65.24 -18.10 -32.85
N ASP A 6 64.07 -18.72 -32.58
CA ASP A 6 62.72 -18.18 -32.19
C ASP A 6 62.15 -16.91 -32.91
N PRO A 7 60.92 -16.43 -32.66
CA PRO A 7 59.70 -17.03 -32.09
C PRO A 7 58.40 -16.74 -32.89
N ALA A 8 57.32 -17.36 -32.43
CA ALA A 8 55.94 -16.85 -32.37
C ALA A 8 55.54 -15.65 -33.25
N SER A 9 54.66 -15.91 -34.22
CA SER A 9 53.73 -14.89 -34.71
C SER A 9 52.62 -14.70 -33.66
N ALA A 10 52.95 -13.90 -32.64
CA ALA A 10 52.00 -13.17 -31.82
C ALA A 10 52.06 -11.71 -32.29
N GLY A 11 51.00 -11.24 -32.93
CA GLY A 11 50.90 -9.86 -33.40
C GLY A 11 49.74 -9.73 -34.37
N ASP A 12 48.93 -8.70 -34.16
CA ASP A 12 47.94 -8.17 -35.10
C ASP A 12 46.53 -8.78 -35.01
N ALA A 13 45.93 -8.69 -33.82
CA ALA A 13 44.53 -8.27 -33.73
C ALA A 13 44.52 -6.76 -33.50
N GLU A 14 44.67 -6.01 -34.59
CA GLU A 14 44.50 -4.56 -34.64
C GLU A 14 43.20 -4.15 -33.94
N GLY A 15 43.32 -3.14 -33.08
CA GLY A 15 42.23 -2.60 -32.28
C GLY A 15 41.09 -2.09 -33.15
N VAL A 16 40.07 -2.91 -33.34
CA VAL A 16 38.72 -2.44 -33.61
C VAL A 16 38.36 -1.58 -32.40
N ALA A 17 38.16 -0.29 -32.61
CA ALA A 17 37.75 0.62 -31.55
C ALA A 17 36.48 0.05 -30.90
N GLU A 18 36.62 -0.53 -29.71
CA GLU A 18 35.50 -1.10 -28.99
C GLU A 18 34.45 0.00 -28.75
N THR A 19 33.26 -0.19 -29.30
CA THR A 19 32.11 0.70 -29.15
C THR A 19 31.03 0.00 -28.35
N LEU A 20 30.36 0.75 -27.48
CA LEU A 20 29.21 0.25 -26.73
C LEU A 20 27.94 0.52 -27.55
N ASP A 21 27.23 -0.54 -27.93
CA ASP A 21 26.03 -0.46 -28.79
C ASP A 21 24.76 -0.05 -28.02
N ARG A 22 24.82 -0.06 -26.68
CA ARG A 22 23.71 0.25 -25.78
C ARG A 22 24.05 1.42 -24.86
N PRO A 23 23.06 2.20 -24.39
CA PRO A 23 23.34 3.24 -23.40
C PRO A 23 23.90 2.63 -22.11
N LEU A 24 24.78 3.36 -21.41
CA LEU A 24 25.36 2.87 -20.15
C LEU A 24 24.26 2.50 -19.15
N PRO A 25 24.40 1.38 -18.41
CA PRO A 25 23.55 1.07 -17.27
C PRO A 25 23.51 2.25 -16.29
N GLU A 26 22.35 2.51 -15.67
CA GLU A 26 22.16 3.71 -14.85
C GLU A 26 23.10 3.75 -13.64
N GLY A 27 23.34 2.61 -12.99
CA GLY A 27 24.30 2.47 -11.89
C GLY A 27 25.72 2.89 -12.30
N VAL A 28 26.23 2.27 -13.38
CA VAL A 28 27.53 2.60 -14.00
C VAL A 28 27.59 4.08 -14.40
N ARG A 29 26.53 4.64 -15.00
CA ARG A 29 26.48 6.06 -15.39
C ARG A 29 26.62 6.98 -14.17
N ARG A 30 25.91 6.71 -13.08
CA ARG A 30 26.04 7.50 -11.83
C ARG A 30 27.45 7.41 -11.28
N ARG A 31 28.07 6.24 -11.36
CA ARG A 31 29.44 6.06 -10.88
C ARG A 31 30.46 6.79 -11.74
N VAL A 32 30.33 6.73 -13.07
CA VAL A 32 31.13 7.54 -14.01
C VAL A 32 30.99 9.03 -13.67
N VAL A 33 29.78 9.52 -13.44
CA VAL A 33 29.56 10.93 -13.05
C VAL A 33 30.25 11.28 -11.73
N SER A 34 30.20 10.39 -10.73
CA SER A 34 30.91 10.60 -9.45
C SER A 34 32.42 10.71 -9.67
N LEU A 35 33.01 9.73 -10.35
CA LEU A 35 34.44 9.68 -10.66
C LEU A 35 34.89 10.95 -11.40
N VAL A 36 34.11 11.36 -12.40
CA VAL A 36 34.38 12.58 -13.18
C VAL A 36 34.24 13.82 -12.31
N ALA A 37 33.22 13.92 -11.46
CA ALA A 37 32.98 15.08 -10.59
C ALA A 37 34.07 15.26 -9.52
N ASP A 38 34.67 14.15 -9.07
CA ASP A 38 35.81 14.13 -8.14
C ASP A 38 37.10 14.51 -8.86
N ALA A 39 37.42 13.88 -9.99
CA ALA A 39 38.56 14.22 -10.85
C ALA A 39 38.49 15.66 -11.39
N PHE A 40 37.27 16.20 -11.53
CA PHE A 40 37.00 17.58 -11.96
C PHE A 40 37.74 18.63 -11.12
N GLY A 41 37.92 18.38 -9.83
CA GLY A 41 38.54 19.34 -8.90
C GLY A 41 40.03 19.56 -9.14
N GLY A 42 40.70 18.60 -9.82
CA GLY A 42 42.11 18.69 -10.17
C GLY A 42 42.38 19.32 -11.53
N LEU A 43 41.37 19.70 -12.31
CA LEU A 43 41.54 20.29 -13.64
C LEU A 43 41.38 21.82 -13.60
N THR A 44 42.21 22.51 -14.39
CA THR A 44 42.07 23.95 -14.62
C THR A 44 40.89 24.24 -15.56
N VAL A 45 40.35 25.46 -15.51
CA VAL A 45 39.20 25.86 -16.35
C VAL A 45 39.48 25.73 -17.85
N THR A 46 40.75 25.89 -18.26
CA THR A 46 41.20 25.75 -19.65
C THR A 46 41.25 24.30 -20.12
N GLU A 47 41.39 23.35 -19.20
CA GLU A 47 41.39 21.91 -19.47
C GLU A 47 39.97 21.31 -19.56
N LEU A 48 38.96 22.10 -19.21
CA LEU A 48 37.56 21.68 -19.24
C LEU A 48 36.88 21.98 -20.59
N PRO A 49 36.03 21.06 -21.08
CA PRO A 49 35.11 21.33 -22.18
C PRO A 49 34.24 22.56 -21.90
N ALA A 50 33.93 23.34 -22.93
CA ALA A 50 33.25 24.63 -22.79
C ALA A 50 31.93 24.55 -22.00
N GLN A 51 31.14 23.50 -22.26
CA GLN A 51 29.87 23.21 -21.59
C GLN A 51 30.01 22.90 -20.10
N LEU A 52 31.20 22.46 -19.65
CA LEU A 52 31.47 22.08 -18.27
C LEU A 52 32.10 23.19 -17.42
N ARG A 53 32.71 24.22 -18.04
CA ARG A 53 33.45 25.30 -17.32
C ARG A 53 32.62 26.02 -16.26
N GLN A 54 31.34 26.25 -16.52
CA GLN A 54 30.42 26.93 -15.58
C GLN A 54 30.25 26.18 -14.24
N TYR A 55 30.51 24.86 -14.23
CA TYR A 55 30.35 24.00 -13.07
C TYR A 55 31.65 23.86 -12.26
N ALA A 56 32.78 24.40 -12.72
CA ALA A 56 34.07 24.29 -12.03
C ALA A 56 34.09 24.86 -10.61
N ARG A 57 33.31 25.92 -10.39
CA ARG A 57 33.15 26.57 -9.07
C ARG A 57 32.33 25.75 -8.06
N PHE A 58 31.66 24.68 -8.49
CA PHE A 58 30.78 23.90 -7.61
C PHE A 58 31.55 22.79 -6.90
N THR A 59 31.08 22.38 -5.73
CA THR A 59 31.62 21.20 -5.01
C THR A 59 31.36 19.91 -5.80
N PRO A 60 32.14 18.83 -5.59
CA PRO A 60 31.95 17.56 -6.30
C PRO A 60 30.49 17.07 -6.28
N THR A 61 29.84 17.12 -5.11
CA THR A 61 28.42 16.73 -4.96
C THR A 61 27.48 17.58 -5.80
N ARG A 62 27.68 18.90 -5.84
CA ARG A 62 26.86 19.81 -6.66
C ARG A 62 27.15 19.63 -8.16
N ARG A 63 28.39 19.35 -8.52
CA ARG A 63 28.80 19.03 -9.90
C ARG A 63 28.11 17.75 -10.38
N ALA A 64 28.18 16.66 -9.62
CA ALA A 64 27.49 15.42 -9.94
C ALA A 64 25.97 15.64 -10.12
N LYS A 65 25.35 16.44 -9.24
CA LYS A 65 23.91 16.74 -9.29
C LYS A 65 23.49 17.59 -10.49
N PHE A 66 24.21 18.67 -10.79
CA PHE A 66 23.77 19.68 -11.78
C PHE A 66 24.43 19.56 -13.14
N ALA A 67 25.56 18.86 -13.23
CA ALA A 67 26.33 18.67 -14.45
C ALA A 67 26.44 17.20 -14.87
N GLY A 68 25.78 16.26 -14.16
CA GLY A 68 25.95 14.82 -14.39
C GLY A 68 25.74 14.38 -15.84
N ASN A 69 24.66 14.82 -16.48
CA ASN A 69 24.40 14.49 -17.89
C ASN A 69 25.48 15.06 -18.82
N ALA A 70 25.90 16.31 -18.58
CA ALA A 70 26.94 16.95 -19.39
C ALA A 70 28.32 16.29 -19.18
N MET A 71 28.61 15.81 -17.96
CA MET A 71 29.84 15.09 -17.63
C MET A 71 29.88 13.72 -18.31
N ALA A 72 28.80 12.95 -18.23
CA ALA A 72 28.70 11.66 -18.90
C ALA A 72 28.87 11.80 -20.42
N ALA A 73 28.17 12.76 -21.03
CA ALA A 73 28.27 13.04 -22.47
C ALA A 73 29.69 13.50 -22.88
N ALA A 74 30.36 14.31 -22.04
CA ALA A 74 31.71 14.78 -22.33
C ALA A 74 32.75 13.65 -22.28
N VAL A 75 32.66 12.72 -21.32
CA VAL A 75 33.57 11.55 -21.27
C VAL A 75 33.41 10.65 -22.50
N GLU A 76 32.18 10.50 -22.97
CA GLU A 76 31.87 9.71 -24.16
C GLU A 76 32.38 10.37 -25.45
N SER A 77 32.09 11.66 -25.64
CA SER A 77 32.31 12.37 -26.90
C SER A 77 33.65 13.09 -27.03
N ASP A 78 34.36 13.41 -25.94
CA ASP A 78 35.63 14.14 -25.94
C ASP A 78 36.79 13.25 -25.45
N PRO A 79 37.61 12.69 -26.37
CA PRO A 79 38.75 11.85 -26.01
C PRO A 79 39.81 12.55 -25.17
N VAL A 80 40.05 13.85 -25.39
CA VAL A 80 41.07 14.61 -24.67
C VAL A 80 40.64 14.82 -23.23
N PHE A 81 39.37 15.18 -23.03
CA PHE A 81 38.81 15.29 -21.68
C PHE A 81 38.82 13.93 -20.97
N ARG A 82 38.40 12.85 -21.63
CA ARG A 82 38.46 11.50 -21.07
C ARG A 82 39.88 11.09 -20.66
N GLN A 83 40.88 11.35 -21.49
CA GLN A 83 42.29 11.06 -21.17
C GLN A 83 42.78 11.82 -19.93
N ARG A 84 42.37 13.09 -19.75
CA ARG A 84 42.69 13.88 -18.55
C ARG A 84 42.06 13.28 -17.30
N ILE A 85 40.79 12.87 -17.39
CA ILE A 85 40.10 12.18 -16.28
C ILE A 85 40.77 10.82 -15.99
N ALA A 86 41.12 10.05 -17.02
CA ALA A 86 41.83 8.78 -16.89
C ALA A 86 43.18 8.96 -16.15
N GLY A 87 43.95 9.99 -16.50
CA GLY A 87 45.19 10.34 -15.78
C GLY A 87 44.96 10.60 -14.29
N ARG A 88 43.92 11.38 -13.95
CA ARG A 88 43.54 11.63 -12.55
C ARG A 88 43.08 10.36 -11.81
N LEU A 89 42.39 9.45 -12.50
CA LEU A 89 41.98 8.18 -11.90
C LEU A 89 43.17 7.27 -11.60
N ARG A 90 44.18 7.23 -12.48
CA ARG A 90 45.43 6.50 -12.21
C ARG A 90 46.19 7.06 -11.00
N GLU A 91 46.15 8.37 -10.78
CA GLU A 91 46.78 9.00 -9.61
C GLU A 91 46.00 8.74 -8.31
N THR A 92 44.67 8.78 -8.36
CA THR A 92 43.82 8.72 -7.16
C THR A 92 43.41 7.31 -6.77
N GLN A 93 43.35 6.39 -7.73
CA GLN A 93 42.92 4.99 -7.55
C GLN A 93 43.90 4.06 -8.27
N GLN A 94 45.19 4.23 -8.02
CA GLN A 94 46.26 3.53 -8.75
C GLN A 94 46.06 2.01 -8.79
N GLU A 95 45.87 1.37 -7.63
CA GLU A 95 45.74 -0.09 -7.54
C GLU A 95 44.56 -0.64 -8.35
N LEU A 96 43.40 0.02 -8.28
CA LEU A 96 42.21 -0.41 -9.01
C LEU A 96 42.33 -0.11 -10.51
N ALA A 97 42.92 1.03 -10.88
CA ALA A 97 43.15 1.39 -12.28
C ALA A 97 44.11 0.41 -12.95
N GLU A 98 45.22 0.06 -12.30
CA GLU A 98 46.18 -0.94 -12.80
C GLU A 98 45.54 -2.33 -12.94
N ALA A 99 44.74 -2.76 -11.95
CA ALA A 99 44.04 -4.04 -12.01
C ALA A 99 43.00 -4.12 -13.14
N VAL A 100 42.27 -3.01 -13.38
CA VAL A 100 41.29 -2.90 -14.47
C VAL A 100 41.99 -2.85 -15.84
N GLU A 101 43.09 -2.10 -15.96
CA GLU A 101 43.88 -2.02 -17.19
C GLU A 101 44.59 -3.34 -17.53
N GLY A 102 45.04 -4.07 -16.51
CA GLY A 102 45.60 -5.41 -16.62
C GLY A 102 44.56 -6.51 -16.87
N GLY A 103 43.26 -6.18 -16.91
CA GLY A 103 42.17 -7.13 -17.17
C GLY A 103 41.86 -8.09 -16.02
N SER A 104 42.34 -7.80 -14.81
CA SER A 104 42.15 -8.63 -13.62
C SER A 104 41.62 -7.79 -12.44
N PRO A 105 40.40 -7.22 -12.55
CA PRO A 105 39.80 -6.45 -11.46
C PRO A 105 39.60 -7.33 -10.20
N PRO A 106 39.76 -6.78 -8.99
CA PRO A 106 39.58 -7.55 -7.75
C PRO A 106 38.15 -8.07 -7.61
N ALA A 107 37.97 -9.33 -7.19
CA ALA A 107 36.64 -9.94 -6.99
C ALA A 107 35.80 -9.26 -5.89
N ALA A 108 36.45 -8.51 -4.99
CA ALA A 108 35.79 -7.76 -3.92
C ALA A 108 35.38 -6.33 -4.34
N ALA A 109 35.80 -5.86 -5.52
CA ALA A 109 35.41 -4.54 -6.01
C ALA A 109 33.96 -4.55 -6.49
N ASP A 110 33.26 -3.43 -6.35
CA ASP A 110 31.90 -3.28 -6.87
C ASP A 110 31.94 -3.37 -8.42
N PRO A 111 31.15 -4.27 -9.05
CA PRO A 111 31.07 -4.37 -10.49
C PRO A 111 30.74 -3.05 -11.20
N GLU A 112 29.91 -2.18 -10.59
CA GLU A 112 29.58 -0.86 -11.16
C GLU A 112 30.78 0.09 -11.14
N ASP A 113 31.64 -0.01 -10.11
CA ASP A 113 32.88 0.76 -10.00
C ASP A 113 33.90 0.31 -11.04
N VAL A 114 34.09 -1.00 -11.16
CA VAL A 114 34.98 -1.60 -12.18
C VAL A 114 34.54 -1.20 -13.58
N ALA A 115 33.24 -1.30 -13.88
CA ALA A 115 32.68 -0.88 -15.17
C ALA A 115 32.84 0.62 -15.42
N ALA A 116 32.68 1.46 -14.40
CA ALA A 116 32.86 2.90 -14.53
C ALA A 116 34.31 3.30 -14.78
N LEU A 117 35.27 2.66 -14.11
CA LEU A 117 36.69 2.85 -14.39
C LEU A 117 37.03 2.36 -15.81
N ALA A 118 36.57 1.16 -16.19
CA ALA A 118 36.79 0.62 -17.53
C ALA A 118 36.21 1.53 -18.63
N PHE A 119 35.05 2.13 -18.39
CA PHE A 119 34.43 3.10 -19.31
C PHE A 119 35.32 4.34 -19.54
N VAL A 120 36.03 4.81 -18.51
CA VAL A 120 36.91 5.99 -18.62
C VAL A 120 38.28 5.62 -19.16
N LEU A 121 38.89 4.54 -18.66
CA LEU A 121 40.26 4.11 -18.98
C LEU A 121 40.37 3.46 -20.36
N ARG A 122 39.28 2.87 -20.87
CA ARG A 122 39.21 2.15 -22.16
C ARG A 122 40.29 1.06 -22.35
N PRO A 123 40.53 0.17 -21.36
CA PRO A 123 41.36 -1.00 -21.60
C PRO A 123 40.71 -1.96 -22.61
N ALA A 124 41.48 -2.91 -23.13
CA ALA A 124 40.92 -3.96 -23.98
C ALA A 124 39.83 -4.74 -23.21
N GLY A 125 38.67 -4.96 -23.84
CA GLY A 125 37.52 -5.64 -23.27
C GLY A 125 36.65 -4.79 -22.35
N TRP A 126 36.83 -3.46 -22.30
CA TRP A 126 36.04 -2.59 -21.42
C TRP A 126 34.53 -2.68 -21.66
N VAL A 127 34.09 -2.95 -22.89
CA VAL A 127 32.66 -3.11 -23.23
C VAL A 127 32.07 -4.28 -22.45
N LYS A 128 32.78 -5.41 -22.37
CA LYS A 128 32.32 -6.61 -21.64
C LYS A 128 32.17 -6.34 -20.15
N LEU A 129 33.06 -5.55 -19.55
CA LEU A 129 32.98 -5.17 -18.14
C LEU A 129 31.73 -4.30 -17.87
N VAL A 130 31.41 -3.37 -18.77
CA VAL A 130 30.22 -2.53 -18.67
C VAL A 130 28.93 -3.33 -18.86
N GLU A 131 28.91 -4.25 -19.84
CA GLU A 131 27.76 -5.13 -20.09
C GLU A 131 27.52 -6.08 -18.92
N ALA A 132 28.57 -6.73 -18.40
CA ALA A 132 28.46 -7.64 -17.25
C ALA A 132 27.93 -6.93 -15.99
N ALA A 133 28.41 -5.72 -15.70
CA ALA A 133 27.88 -4.91 -14.60
C ALA A 133 26.41 -4.52 -14.82
N GLY A 134 26.03 -4.22 -16.07
CA GLY A 134 24.63 -3.95 -16.43
C GLY A 134 23.71 -5.14 -16.22
N GLU A 135 24.14 -6.33 -16.63
CA GLU A 135 23.38 -7.57 -16.45
C GLU A 135 23.24 -7.97 -14.98
N GLU A 136 24.30 -7.81 -14.18
CA GLU A 136 24.25 -8.04 -12.72
C GLU A 136 23.30 -7.06 -12.04
N ALA A 137 23.41 -5.76 -12.34
CA ALA A 137 22.51 -4.74 -11.78
C ALA A 137 21.04 -5.01 -12.15
N GLN A 138 20.79 -5.46 -13.38
CA GLN A 138 19.46 -5.84 -13.83
C GLN A 138 18.93 -7.08 -13.10
N ARG A 139 19.76 -8.10 -12.88
CA ARG A 139 19.40 -9.29 -12.09
C ARG A 139 19.07 -8.92 -10.65
N ALA A 140 19.95 -8.18 -9.98
CA ALA A 140 19.73 -7.73 -8.60
C ALA A 140 18.49 -6.82 -8.45
N SER A 141 18.15 -6.04 -9.49
CA SER A 141 16.91 -5.25 -9.53
C SER A 141 15.68 -6.15 -9.66
N ALA A 142 15.71 -7.13 -10.57
CA ALA A 142 14.63 -8.07 -10.78
C ALA A 142 14.36 -8.95 -9.54
N GLU A 143 15.42 -9.41 -8.86
CA GLU A 143 15.31 -10.16 -7.60
C GLU A 143 14.64 -9.34 -6.51
N ARG A 144 15.11 -8.10 -6.27
CA ARG A 144 14.50 -7.19 -5.28
C ARG A 144 13.03 -6.90 -5.61
N ALA A 145 12.71 -6.64 -6.87
CA ALA A 145 11.33 -6.43 -7.30
C ALA A 145 10.46 -7.69 -7.09
N GLY A 146 11.03 -8.88 -7.32
CA GLY A 146 10.38 -10.15 -7.02
C GLY A 146 10.08 -10.33 -5.54
N GLU A 147 11.06 -10.08 -4.67
CA GLU A 147 10.88 -10.17 -3.23
C GLU A 147 9.86 -9.14 -2.69
N GLU A 148 9.88 -7.91 -3.21
CA GLU A 148 8.89 -6.87 -2.89
C GLU A 148 7.48 -7.29 -3.30
N ALA A 149 7.33 -7.80 -4.52
CA ALA A 149 6.05 -8.31 -5.02
C ALA A 149 5.55 -9.49 -4.17
N GLU A 150 6.43 -10.40 -3.75
CA GLU A 150 6.07 -11.50 -2.86
C GLU A 150 5.66 -11.04 -1.46
N ARG A 151 6.36 -10.05 -0.90
CA ARG A 151 5.99 -9.45 0.40
C ARG A 151 4.61 -8.81 0.33
N GLU A 152 4.36 -8.02 -0.71
CA GLU A 152 3.06 -7.37 -0.91
C GLU A 152 1.95 -8.40 -1.16
N LEU A 153 2.24 -9.44 -1.94
CA LEU A 153 1.27 -10.52 -2.20
C LEU A 153 0.93 -11.30 -0.93
N ARG A 154 1.89 -11.53 -0.02
CA ARG A 154 1.62 -12.14 1.30
C ARG A 154 0.72 -11.23 2.14
N ARG A 155 1.06 -9.95 2.24
CA ARG A 155 0.27 -8.95 2.97
C ARG A 155 -1.17 -8.87 2.45
N LEU A 156 -1.36 -8.76 1.13
CA LEU A 156 -2.69 -8.68 0.53
C LEU A 156 -3.52 -9.96 0.76
N ARG A 157 -2.88 -11.14 0.80
CA ARG A 157 -3.56 -12.39 1.15
C ARG A 157 -3.99 -12.45 2.61
N GLU A 158 -3.15 -11.95 3.52
CA GLU A 158 -3.49 -11.83 4.94
C GLU A 158 -4.65 -10.85 5.16
N GLU A 159 -4.59 -9.67 4.56
CA GLU A 159 -5.68 -8.67 4.61
C GLU A 159 -6.98 -9.24 4.03
N LEU A 160 -6.91 -9.96 2.90
CA LEU A 160 -8.07 -10.62 2.31
C LEU A 160 -8.64 -11.72 3.23
N ALA A 161 -7.80 -12.49 3.89
CA ALA A 161 -8.23 -13.52 4.84
C ALA A 161 -8.95 -12.89 6.04
N GLU A 162 -8.42 -11.81 6.58
CA GLU A 162 -8.99 -11.07 7.72
C GLU A 162 -10.35 -10.46 7.39
N VAL A 163 -10.46 -9.80 6.23
CA VAL A 163 -11.73 -9.24 5.76
C VAL A 163 -12.78 -10.34 5.56
N ARG A 164 -12.38 -11.49 4.99
CA ARG A 164 -13.29 -12.63 4.82
C ARG A 164 -13.72 -13.24 6.15
N ALA A 165 -12.82 -13.33 7.12
CA ALA A 165 -13.14 -13.82 8.46
C ALA A 165 -14.14 -12.89 9.15
N THR A 166 -13.87 -11.58 9.14
CA THR A 166 -14.75 -10.56 9.69
C THR A 166 -16.13 -10.59 9.04
N ALA A 167 -16.19 -10.64 7.70
CA ALA A 167 -17.45 -10.70 6.96
C ALA A 167 -18.28 -11.96 7.32
N ARG A 168 -17.63 -13.12 7.51
CA ARG A 168 -18.33 -14.34 7.95
C ARG A 168 -18.91 -14.17 9.35
N THR A 169 -18.13 -13.63 10.28
CA THR A 169 -18.60 -13.37 11.66
C THR A 169 -19.78 -12.40 11.68
N GLU A 170 -19.72 -11.32 10.90
CA GLU A 170 -20.81 -10.35 10.80
C GLU A 170 -22.09 -10.93 10.18
N VAL A 171 -21.95 -11.81 9.19
CA VAL A 171 -23.09 -12.53 8.59
C VAL A 171 -23.75 -13.45 9.62
N GLU A 172 -22.96 -14.22 10.37
CA GLU A 172 -23.50 -15.11 11.42
C GLU A 172 -24.14 -14.31 12.56
N ARG A 173 -23.53 -13.19 12.98
CA ARG A 173 -24.12 -12.27 13.97
C ARG A 173 -25.46 -11.72 13.49
N SER A 174 -25.50 -11.21 12.26
CA SER A 174 -26.72 -10.64 11.66
C SER A 174 -27.84 -11.69 11.50
N ARG A 175 -27.49 -12.93 11.18
CA ARG A 175 -28.45 -14.06 11.15
C ARG A 175 -29.02 -14.35 12.53
N GLY A 176 -28.16 -14.39 13.56
CA GLY A 176 -28.59 -14.57 14.94
C GLY A 176 -29.55 -13.48 15.41
N GLU A 177 -29.25 -12.22 15.09
CA GLU A 177 -30.09 -11.07 15.42
C GLU A 177 -31.45 -11.11 14.70
N LEU A 178 -31.47 -11.49 13.41
CA LEU A 178 -32.71 -11.67 12.66
C LEU A 178 -33.61 -12.76 13.26
N GLU A 179 -33.03 -13.90 13.64
CA GLU A 179 -33.79 -14.99 14.26
C GLU A 179 -34.30 -14.62 15.66
N ALA A 180 -33.52 -13.87 16.45
CA ALA A 180 -33.96 -13.35 17.73
C ALA A 180 -35.14 -12.37 17.56
N ALA A 181 -35.02 -11.40 16.63
CA ALA A 181 -36.05 -10.42 16.34
C ALA A 181 -37.36 -11.09 15.84
N ARG A 182 -37.25 -12.13 15.00
CA ARG A 182 -38.41 -12.93 14.55
C ARG A 182 -39.13 -13.60 15.72
N LYS A 183 -38.38 -14.27 16.61
CA LYS A 183 -38.95 -14.93 17.81
C LYS A 183 -39.63 -13.92 18.74
N GLU A 184 -39.02 -12.75 18.91
CA GLU A 184 -39.60 -11.67 19.70
C GLU A 184 -40.89 -11.14 19.07
N SER A 185 -40.90 -10.87 17.76
CA SER A 185 -42.09 -10.45 17.02
C SER A 185 -43.24 -11.45 17.17
N ASP A 186 -42.97 -12.75 17.02
CA ASP A 186 -43.97 -13.80 17.20
C ASP A 186 -44.50 -13.86 18.64
N ALA A 187 -43.62 -13.68 19.63
CA ALA A 187 -44.01 -13.63 21.04
C ALA A 187 -44.90 -12.39 21.33
N LEU A 188 -44.55 -11.23 20.80
CA LEU A 188 -45.33 -10.01 20.91
C LEU A 188 -46.69 -10.15 20.22
N HIS A 189 -46.76 -10.75 19.03
CA HIS A 189 -48.03 -11.04 18.36
C HIS A 189 -48.93 -11.98 19.16
N ARG A 190 -48.37 -13.02 19.81
CA ARG A 190 -49.14 -13.89 20.71
C ARG A 190 -49.65 -13.12 21.93
N LYS A 191 -48.80 -12.30 22.56
CA LYS A 191 -49.19 -11.45 23.70
C LYS A 191 -50.28 -10.45 23.32
N LEU A 192 -50.14 -9.79 22.17
CA LEU A 192 -51.14 -8.85 21.65
C LEU A 192 -52.49 -9.52 21.41
N ARG A 193 -52.51 -10.71 20.79
CA ARG A 193 -53.74 -11.49 20.60
C ARG A 193 -54.40 -11.87 21.94
N SER A 194 -53.61 -12.30 22.92
CA SER A 194 -54.13 -12.60 24.27
C SER A 194 -54.74 -11.36 24.91
N ALA A 195 -54.00 -10.23 24.92
CA ALA A 195 -54.47 -8.98 25.50
C ALA A 195 -55.77 -8.48 24.83
N LEU A 196 -55.86 -8.57 23.50
CA LEU A 196 -57.09 -8.23 22.77
C LEU A 196 -58.26 -9.16 23.13
N SER A 197 -58.01 -10.46 23.34
CA SER A 197 -59.02 -11.39 23.83
C SER A 197 -59.47 -11.06 25.26
N ASP A 198 -58.54 -10.67 26.12
CA ASP A 198 -58.82 -10.28 27.50
C ASP A 198 -59.66 -9.00 27.57
N VAL A 199 -59.32 -8.00 26.76
CA VAL A 199 -60.10 -6.78 26.59
C VAL A 199 -61.53 -7.10 26.15
N LYS A 200 -61.70 -7.92 25.09
CA LYS A 200 -63.04 -8.32 24.61
C LYS A 200 -63.86 -9.07 25.68
N ARG A 201 -63.22 -9.94 26.46
CA ARG A 201 -63.88 -10.63 27.59
C ARG A 201 -64.27 -9.65 28.69
N GLY A 202 -63.40 -8.70 29.02
CA GLY A 202 -63.67 -7.63 29.98
C GLY A 202 -64.85 -6.75 29.55
N GLU A 203 -64.88 -6.32 28.29
CA GLU A 203 -65.99 -5.56 27.71
C GLU A 203 -67.32 -6.33 27.76
N ALA A 204 -67.30 -7.64 27.47
CA ALA A 204 -68.48 -8.48 27.57
C ALA A 204 -68.96 -8.62 29.02
N ALA A 205 -68.05 -8.82 29.98
CA ALA A 205 -68.37 -8.89 31.40
C ALA A 205 -68.93 -7.56 31.91
N LEU A 206 -68.37 -6.42 31.49
CA LEU A 206 -68.86 -5.09 31.82
C LEU A 206 -70.28 -4.86 31.29
N ARG A 207 -70.57 -5.23 30.04
CA ARG A 207 -71.93 -5.16 29.47
C ARG A 207 -72.92 -5.99 30.26
N LYS A 208 -72.54 -7.21 30.66
CA LYS A 208 -73.38 -8.08 31.48
C LYS A 208 -73.67 -7.46 32.84
N ALA A 209 -72.63 -7.01 33.56
CA ALA A 209 -72.77 -6.35 34.86
C ALA A 209 -73.65 -5.08 34.78
N ALA A 210 -73.50 -4.29 33.72
CA ALA A 210 -74.35 -3.12 33.48
C ALA A 210 -75.83 -3.50 33.30
N SER A 211 -76.11 -4.58 32.54
CA SER A 211 -77.49 -5.07 32.37
C SER A 211 -78.09 -5.63 33.66
N GLU A 212 -77.31 -6.35 34.46
CA GLU A 212 -77.74 -6.86 35.77
C GLU A 212 -78.01 -5.72 36.74
N LEU A 213 -77.14 -4.70 36.78
CA LEU A 213 -77.33 -3.52 37.60
C LEU A 213 -78.62 -2.78 37.23
N GLU A 214 -78.92 -2.63 35.93
CA GLU A 214 -80.15 -2.02 35.46
C GLU A 214 -81.40 -2.83 35.84
N SER A 215 -81.31 -4.17 35.73
CA SER A 215 -82.38 -5.06 36.22
C SER A 215 -82.61 -4.93 37.73
N VAL A 216 -81.54 -4.82 38.52
CA VAL A 216 -81.64 -4.63 39.97
C VAL A 216 -82.26 -3.27 40.30
N ARG A 217 -81.83 -2.20 39.61
CA ARG A 217 -82.38 -0.84 39.77
C ARG A 217 -83.87 -0.77 39.43
N SER A 218 -84.27 -1.32 38.29
CA SER A 218 -85.68 -1.35 37.88
C SER A 218 -86.54 -2.16 38.87
N ALA A 219 -86.08 -3.34 39.30
CA ALA A 219 -86.77 -4.12 40.34
C ALA A 219 -86.87 -3.37 41.68
N ALA A 220 -85.80 -2.66 42.08
CA ALA A 220 -85.82 -1.83 43.28
C ALA A 220 -86.81 -0.66 43.16
N ALA A 221 -86.85 0.02 42.01
CA ALA A 221 -87.80 1.09 41.75
C ALA A 221 -89.27 0.61 41.80
N VAL A 222 -89.56 -0.56 41.23
CA VAL A 222 -90.91 -1.18 41.30
C VAL A 222 -91.29 -1.53 42.74
N ARG A 223 -90.36 -2.13 43.52
CA ARG A 223 -90.60 -2.42 44.94
C ARG A 223 -90.84 -1.15 45.74
N GLN A 224 -90.04 -0.11 45.50
CA GLN A 224 -90.20 1.19 46.15
C GLN A 224 -91.56 1.83 45.82
N ALA A 225 -91.94 1.90 44.53
CA ALA A 225 -93.22 2.46 44.12
C ALA A 225 -94.42 1.69 44.72
N THR A 226 -94.28 0.36 44.84
CA THR A 226 -95.29 -0.51 45.47
C THR A 226 -95.40 -0.21 46.96
N ALA A 227 -94.27 -0.17 47.68
CA ALA A 227 -94.22 0.15 49.12
C ALA A 227 -94.75 1.57 49.40
N GLU A 228 -94.43 2.55 48.57
CA GLU A 228 -94.98 3.92 48.66
C GLU A 228 -96.48 3.96 48.40
N GLY A 229 -96.98 3.17 47.44
CA GLY A 229 -98.41 3.00 47.18
C GLY A 229 -99.15 2.36 48.35
N GLU A 230 -98.58 1.32 48.96
CA GLU A 230 -99.10 0.67 50.16
C GLU A 230 -99.09 1.61 51.37
N ALA A 231 -97.99 2.33 51.61
CA ALA A 231 -97.89 3.32 52.67
C ALA A 231 -98.95 4.43 52.52
N ARG A 232 -99.19 4.92 51.29
CA ARG A 232 -100.28 5.88 51.01
C ARG A 232 -101.65 5.30 51.35
N ARG A 233 -101.94 4.06 50.95
CA ARG A 233 -103.21 3.38 51.27
C ARG A 233 -103.41 3.17 52.77
N LEU A 234 -102.36 2.74 53.48
CA LEU A 234 -102.41 2.54 54.94
C LEU A 234 -102.63 3.85 55.68
N ARG A 235 -101.94 4.94 55.28
CA ARG A 235 -102.17 6.29 55.84
C ARG A 235 -103.60 6.78 55.61
N ALA A 236 -104.16 6.57 54.42
CA ALA A 236 -105.55 6.95 54.12
C ALA A 236 -106.55 6.21 55.02
N ARG A 237 -106.36 4.88 55.20
CA ARG A 237 -107.20 4.08 56.11
C ARG A 237 -107.09 4.51 57.58
N LEU A 238 -105.88 4.84 58.05
CA LEU A 238 -105.68 5.37 59.40
C LEU A 238 -106.43 6.68 59.60
N ALA A 239 -106.33 7.61 58.65
CA ALA A 239 -107.07 8.87 58.69
C ALA A 239 -108.61 8.66 58.68
N GLU A 240 -109.12 7.66 57.96
CA GLU A 240 -110.54 7.29 57.99
C GLU A 240 -110.96 6.72 59.36
N THR A 241 -110.10 5.99 60.06
CA THR A 241 -110.40 5.43 61.39
C THR A 241 -110.20 6.41 62.55
N GLU A 242 -109.46 7.49 62.34
CA GLU A 242 -109.18 8.53 63.34
C GLU A 242 -110.18 9.71 63.28
N SER A 243 -111.15 9.69 62.34
CA SER A 243 -112.19 10.71 62.15
C SER A 243 -113.57 10.26 62.66
#